data_AF-A0A0D5CIG8-F1
#
_entry.id   AF-A0A0D5CIG8-F1
#
_cell.length_a   1.000
_cell.length_b   1.000
_cell.length_c   1.000
_cell.angle_alpha   90.00
_cell.angle_beta   90.00
_cell.angle_gamma   90.00
#
_symmetry.space_group_name_H-M   'P 1'
#
loop_
_entity.id
_entity.type
_entity.pdbx_description
1 polymer ?
#
loop_
_entity_poly.entity_id
_entity_poly.type
_entity_poly.pdbx_seq_one_letter_code
_entity_poly.pdbx_strand_id
1 'polypeptide(L)'
;MTIGTSRRPDRAARTARPEREHVVFVHAHPDDESIVTGGTIAKLVRDGVPVTVLTCTRGERGDVIPEELRHLEGDLRALADHRETELADAMAALGVTDHRFLGDPDARWRGLDARRYVDSGMEWGDDGVPVALRPLDPDSLCAGDEADEARDVLAVIADVDATSVVTYDDHGGYGHPDHKRTHVIATWAAEEAGIPAYLITTTESSAGRAHELVAARGRFPAPDPRPAGMLVLPDDAVDVAVDVAEALDAKTRAIASHRTQVVVDGDQFALSHGIGEPIAAVELFRLHRPVGAAPDDGTPRPPRGAQRVGTAVASLALGLLVGAVGTAAHRATLPVGGIALPVGLVLALATLACLLVAFRLLLVDRLHALCLGLGVVAAVAVLGTRGPSGSVLFPADAMSQVWATAPAILVAAVVVWPRLSARASGAAARPDAADAAGSAAPAPAGTGSRAA
;
A
#
# COMPACT_ATOMS: atom_id res chain seq x y z
N MET A 1 -19.23 49.80 5.50
CA MET A 1 -17.98 50.31 6.10
C MET A 1 -18.12 50.17 7.61
N THR A 2 -17.32 49.42 8.35
CA THR A 2 -16.05 48.74 8.09
C THR A 2 -15.93 47.61 9.12
N ILE A 3 -15.58 46.42 8.65
CA ILE A 3 -15.30 45.23 9.45
C ILE A 3 -13.87 45.38 10.02
N GLY A 4 -13.70 45.19 11.32
CA GLY A 4 -12.44 45.35 12.05
C GLY A 4 -12.08 44.11 12.88
N THR A 5 -11.51 43.13 12.18
CA THR A 5 -10.43 42.21 12.60
C THR A 5 -10.55 41.47 13.94
N SER A 6 -11.08 40.25 13.83
CA SER A 6 -10.77 39.09 14.67
C SER A 6 -9.26 38.91 14.84
N ARG A 7 -8.81 38.79 16.10
CA ARG A 7 -7.44 38.42 16.50
C ARG A 7 -7.08 37.08 15.87
N ARG A 8 -6.15 37.09 14.92
CA ARG A 8 -5.38 35.90 14.55
C ARG A 8 -4.54 35.47 15.76
N PRO A 9 -4.54 34.19 16.14
CA PRO A 9 -3.60 33.70 17.15
C PRO A 9 -2.18 33.75 16.59
N ASP A 10 -1.26 33.99 17.51
CA ASP A 10 0.14 34.34 17.31
C ASP A 10 0.92 33.24 16.59
N ARG A 11 1.83 33.66 15.69
CA ARG A 11 2.56 32.79 14.75
C ARG A 11 3.77 32.08 15.39
N ALA A 12 3.86 32.11 16.72
CA ALA A 12 4.95 31.56 17.52
C ALA A 12 4.76 30.07 17.92
N ALA A 13 3.67 29.41 17.49
CA ALA A 13 3.39 28.01 17.83
C ALA A 13 3.98 26.97 16.85
N ARG A 14 5.15 27.23 16.25
CA ARG A 14 5.93 26.22 15.50
C ARG A 14 7.08 25.70 16.36
N THR A 15 6.76 24.84 17.32
CA THR A 15 7.64 23.83 17.98
C THR A 15 6.88 23.03 19.05
N ALA A 16 5.55 22.94 18.99
CA ALA A 16 4.85 21.98 19.84
C ALA A 16 5.11 20.58 19.26
N ARG A 17 6.09 19.86 19.82
CA ARG A 17 6.17 18.40 19.72
C ARG A 17 4.75 17.87 20.00
N PRO A 18 4.20 16.94 19.20
CA PRO A 18 2.87 16.40 19.46
C PRO A 18 2.78 15.99 20.93
N GLU A 19 1.64 16.28 21.59
CA GLU A 19 1.49 16.06 23.03
C GLU A 19 1.78 14.59 23.43
N ARG A 20 1.65 13.66 22.48
CA ARG A 20 2.17 12.29 22.53
C ARG A 20 2.72 11.90 21.15
N GLU A 21 3.93 11.35 21.14
CA GLU A 21 4.58 10.78 19.96
C GLU A 21 4.05 9.35 19.75
N HIS A 22 3.75 8.95 18.51
CA HIS A 22 3.39 7.57 18.15
C HIS A 22 4.08 7.22 16.83
N VAL A 23 4.87 6.14 16.84
CA VAL A 23 5.65 5.72 15.67
C VAL A 23 5.05 4.48 15.04
N VAL A 24 4.80 4.52 13.73
CA VAL A 24 4.38 3.34 12.95
C VAL A 24 5.57 2.81 12.17
N PHE A 25 5.91 1.55 12.37
CA PHE A 25 6.92 0.82 11.59
C PHE A 25 6.21 -0.01 10.54
N VAL A 26 6.51 0.20 9.26
CA VAL A 26 5.87 -0.53 8.15
C VAL A 26 6.89 -1.43 7.47
N HIS A 27 6.68 -2.74 7.62
CA HIS A 27 7.57 -3.81 7.15
C HIS A 27 6.86 -4.76 6.19
N ALA A 28 7.60 -5.44 5.33
CA ALA A 28 7.08 -6.32 4.30
C ALA A 28 6.73 -7.70 4.86
N HIS A 29 7.64 -8.28 5.65
CA HIS A 29 7.55 -9.66 6.11
C HIS A 29 7.80 -9.80 7.63
N PRO A 30 7.36 -10.92 8.24
CA PRO A 30 7.70 -11.26 9.63
C PRO A 30 9.17 -11.62 9.80
N ASP A 31 9.97 -10.75 10.43
CA ASP A 31 11.42 -10.83 10.74
C ASP A 31 12.10 -9.48 10.51
N ASP A 32 11.71 -8.77 9.45
CA ASP A 32 12.17 -7.45 9.08
C ASP A 32 12.17 -6.50 10.30
N GLU A 33 11.07 -6.44 11.03
CA GLU A 33 10.90 -5.52 12.15
C GLU A 33 11.92 -5.78 13.27
N SER A 34 12.36 -7.03 13.43
CA SER A 34 13.34 -7.43 14.43
C SER A 34 14.76 -7.18 13.92
N ILE A 35 15.02 -7.49 12.65
CA ILE A 35 16.35 -7.40 12.02
C ILE A 35 16.77 -5.94 11.86
N VAL A 36 15.94 -5.13 11.19
CA VAL A 36 16.34 -3.78 10.77
C VAL A 36 15.97 -2.67 11.76
N THR A 37 14.96 -2.88 12.61
CA THR A 37 14.42 -1.81 13.50
C THR A 37 14.15 -2.26 14.93
N GLY A 38 14.45 -3.51 15.29
CA GLY A 38 14.04 -4.10 16.56
C GLY A 38 14.62 -3.39 17.78
N GLY A 39 15.83 -2.84 17.67
CA GLY A 39 16.45 -2.07 18.73
C GLY A 39 15.74 -0.74 18.96
N THR A 40 15.40 -0.02 17.89
CA THR A 40 14.66 1.25 17.96
C THR A 40 13.26 1.02 18.49
N ILE A 41 12.56 -0.02 18.03
CA ILE A 41 11.24 -0.42 18.53
C ILE A 41 11.29 -0.66 20.04
N ALA A 42 12.18 -1.55 20.51
CA ALA A 42 12.29 -1.87 21.94
C ALA A 42 12.69 -0.64 22.78
N LYS A 43 13.55 0.23 22.24
CA LYS A 43 13.91 1.48 22.90
C LYS A 43 12.71 2.42 23.05
N LEU A 44 11.93 2.64 21.99
CA LEU A 44 10.74 3.50 22.03
C LEU A 44 9.68 2.98 23.00
N VAL A 45 9.40 1.68 22.97
CA VAL A 45 8.47 1.02 23.89
C VAL A 45 8.91 1.21 25.33
N ARG A 46 10.18 0.96 25.64
CA ARG A 46 10.75 1.17 26.99
C ARG A 46 10.64 2.62 27.45
N ASP A 47 10.85 3.56 26.54
CA ASP A 47 10.78 5.00 26.81
C ASP A 47 9.31 5.49 26.89
N GLY A 48 8.33 4.59 26.77
CA GLY A 48 6.90 4.88 26.89
C GLY A 48 6.30 5.57 25.68
N VAL A 49 6.98 5.51 24.53
CA VAL A 49 6.47 6.00 23.25
C VAL A 49 5.61 4.90 22.62
N PRO A 50 4.32 5.14 22.35
CA PRO A 50 3.48 4.24 21.57
C PRO A 50 4.10 3.84 20.23
N VAL A 51 4.08 2.53 19.96
CA VAL A 51 4.59 1.94 18.72
C VAL A 51 3.53 1.01 18.14
N THR A 52 3.29 1.13 16.83
CA THR A 52 2.53 0.14 16.05
C THR A 52 3.45 -0.46 15.00
N VAL A 53 3.48 -1.79 14.89
CA VAL A 53 4.18 -2.50 13.81
C VAL A 53 3.16 -3.00 12.80
N LEU A 54 3.28 -2.57 11.55
CA LEU A 54 2.43 -2.98 10.44
C LEU A 54 3.23 -3.86 9.48
N THR A 55 2.83 -5.12 9.36
CA THR A 55 3.47 -6.09 8.47
C THR A 55 2.61 -6.31 7.22
N CYS A 56 3.16 -6.11 6.02
CA CYS A 56 2.38 -6.14 4.78
C CYS A 56 1.90 -7.54 4.40
N THR A 57 2.72 -8.57 4.65
CA THR A 57 2.45 -9.97 4.27
C THR A 57 2.81 -10.91 5.41
N ARG A 58 2.56 -12.22 5.24
CA ARG A 58 2.91 -13.24 6.24
C ARG A 58 4.15 -14.05 5.86
N GLY A 59 4.83 -13.63 4.78
CA GLY A 59 6.07 -14.26 4.34
C GLY A 59 5.89 -15.70 3.87
N GLU A 60 4.78 -15.95 3.17
CA GLU A 60 4.34 -17.29 2.75
C GLU A 60 5.33 -17.98 1.80
N ARG A 61 6.25 -17.23 1.19
CA ARG A 61 7.20 -17.73 0.20
C ARG A 61 8.64 -17.77 0.72
N GLY A 62 8.83 -17.57 2.03
CA GLY A 62 10.15 -17.68 2.66
C GLY A 62 10.70 -19.10 2.63
N ASP A 63 12.03 -19.21 2.59
CA ASP A 63 12.72 -20.48 2.85
C ASP A 63 12.56 -20.87 4.33
N VAL A 64 12.75 -22.14 4.67
CA VAL A 64 12.70 -22.60 6.07
C VAL A 64 14.01 -23.22 6.50
N ILE A 65 14.75 -22.61 7.42
CA ILE A 65 16.11 -23.08 7.77
C ILE A 65 16.12 -24.43 8.52
N PRO A 66 15.38 -24.64 9.63
CA PRO A 66 15.52 -25.82 10.47
C PRO A 66 14.95 -27.07 9.80
N GLU A 67 15.71 -28.18 9.84
CA GLU A 67 15.32 -29.45 9.21
C GLU A 67 13.97 -29.96 9.73
N GLU A 68 13.71 -29.83 11.03
CA GLU A 68 12.45 -30.27 11.65
C GLU A 68 11.21 -29.48 11.16
N LEU A 69 11.41 -28.27 10.60
CA LEU A 69 10.35 -27.41 10.07
C LEU A 69 10.31 -27.37 8.53
N ARG A 70 11.25 -28.02 7.83
CA ARG A 70 11.33 -27.99 6.35
C ARG A 70 10.03 -28.39 5.63
N HIS A 71 9.18 -29.17 6.29
CA HIS A 71 7.87 -29.54 5.76
C HIS A 71 6.90 -28.34 5.55
N LEU A 72 7.20 -27.17 6.11
CA LEU A 72 6.44 -25.93 5.92
C LEU A 72 6.83 -25.21 4.61
N GLU A 73 8.03 -25.45 4.09
CA GLU A 73 8.54 -24.75 2.90
C GLU A 73 7.69 -25.10 1.67
N GLY A 74 7.22 -24.05 0.97
CA GLY A 74 6.33 -24.20 -0.19
C GLY A 74 4.85 -24.45 0.15
N ASP A 75 4.51 -24.76 1.40
CA ASP A 75 3.12 -24.72 1.88
C ASP A 75 2.80 -23.31 2.39
N LEU A 76 2.32 -22.47 1.47
CA LEU A 76 2.05 -21.05 1.71
C LEU A 76 1.20 -20.81 2.96
N ARG A 77 0.21 -21.67 3.23
CA ARG A 77 -0.68 -21.49 4.37
C ARG A 77 -0.01 -21.95 5.66
N ALA A 78 0.60 -23.14 5.66
CA ALA A 78 1.25 -23.66 6.86
C ALA A 78 2.41 -22.78 7.31
N LEU A 79 3.22 -22.26 6.36
CA LEU A 79 4.30 -21.34 6.68
C LEU A 79 3.77 -20.01 7.22
N ALA A 80 2.70 -19.47 6.64
CA ALA A 80 2.09 -18.25 7.14
C ALA A 80 1.60 -18.39 8.58
N ASP A 81 0.82 -19.45 8.87
CA ASP A 81 0.27 -19.70 10.21
C ASP A 81 1.41 -19.85 11.24
N HIS A 82 2.55 -20.43 10.83
CA HIS A 82 3.75 -20.53 11.67
C HIS A 82 4.42 -19.17 11.89
N ARG A 83 4.68 -18.42 10.82
CA ARG A 83 5.35 -17.11 10.87
C ARG A 83 4.51 -16.04 11.59
N GLU A 84 3.20 -16.16 11.60
CA GLU A 84 2.32 -15.33 12.46
C GLU A 84 2.62 -15.55 13.95
N THR A 85 2.92 -16.79 14.34
CA THR A 85 3.30 -17.12 15.73
C THR A 85 4.70 -16.59 16.04
N GLU A 86 5.65 -16.77 15.12
CA GLU A 86 7.02 -16.22 15.28
C GLU A 86 7.01 -14.70 15.39
N LEU A 87 6.18 -14.00 14.60
CA LEU A 87 5.98 -12.56 14.70
C LEU A 87 5.42 -12.17 16.07
N ALA A 88 4.36 -12.85 16.54
CA ALA A 88 3.75 -12.55 17.83
C ALA A 88 4.75 -12.72 18.99
N ASP A 89 5.58 -13.77 18.95
CA ASP A 89 6.64 -14.00 19.92
C ASP A 89 7.73 -12.92 19.85
N ALA A 90 8.11 -12.48 18.64
CA ALA A 90 9.04 -11.38 18.44
C ALA A 90 8.48 -10.05 18.97
N MET A 91 7.21 -9.74 18.70
CA MET A 91 6.52 -8.55 19.21
C MET A 91 6.47 -8.54 20.74
N ALA A 92 6.17 -9.69 21.35
CA ALA A 92 6.23 -9.85 22.79
C ALA A 92 7.65 -9.62 23.34
N ALA A 93 8.69 -10.10 22.66
CA ALA A 93 10.09 -9.90 23.05
C ALA A 93 10.54 -8.43 22.97
N LEU A 94 10.02 -7.67 22.02
CA LEU A 94 10.24 -6.22 21.86
C LEU A 94 9.32 -5.36 22.75
N GLY A 95 8.28 -5.95 23.34
CA GLY A 95 7.28 -5.27 24.16
C GLY A 95 6.19 -4.53 23.35
N VAL A 96 6.06 -4.84 22.07
CA VAL A 96 5.03 -4.27 21.19
C VAL A 96 3.68 -4.92 21.49
N THR A 97 2.66 -4.10 21.72
CA THR A 97 1.28 -4.57 21.98
C THR A 97 0.32 -4.31 20.84
N ASP A 98 0.70 -3.46 19.88
CA ASP A 98 -0.07 -3.17 18.68
C ASP A 98 0.75 -3.58 17.46
N HIS A 99 0.46 -4.77 16.93
CA HIS A 99 0.99 -5.21 15.65
C HIS A 99 -0.15 -5.74 14.78
N ARG A 100 -0.12 -5.42 13.50
CA ARG A 100 -1.23 -5.66 12.56
C ARG A 100 -0.70 -6.18 11.24
N PHE A 101 -1.55 -6.88 10.49
CA PHE A 101 -1.27 -7.20 9.09
C PHE A 101 -2.01 -6.25 8.17
N LEU A 102 -1.34 -5.74 7.14
CA LEU A 102 -1.95 -4.87 6.14
C LEU A 102 -3.18 -5.55 5.51
N GLY A 103 -4.27 -4.80 5.39
CA GLY A 103 -5.50 -5.26 4.76
C GLY A 103 -6.41 -6.12 5.66
N ASP A 104 -5.96 -6.51 6.86
CA ASP A 104 -6.84 -7.07 7.90
C ASP A 104 -7.85 -6.00 8.39
N PRO A 105 -8.96 -6.37 9.04
CA PRO A 105 -10.05 -5.43 9.35
C PRO A 105 -9.65 -4.17 10.12
N ASP A 106 -8.60 -4.25 10.94
CA ASP A 106 -8.00 -3.17 11.74
C ASP A 106 -6.86 -2.41 11.02
N ALA A 107 -6.52 -2.82 9.80
CA ALA A 107 -5.53 -2.21 8.93
C ALA A 107 -6.03 -2.14 7.47
N ARG A 108 -7.35 -1.97 7.30
CA ARG A 108 -8.02 -1.84 6.00
C ARG A 108 -8.68 -0.48 5.87
N TRP A 109 -8.57 0.13 4.70
CA TRP A 109 -9.26 1.36 4.39
C TRP A 109 -10.78 1.18 4.46
N ARG A 110 -11.46 2.20 5.04
CA ARG A 110 -12.89 2.14 5.32
C ARG A 110 -13.71 1.88 4.06
N GLY A 111 -14.66 0.94 4.18
CA GLY A 111 -15.59 0.60 3.10
C GLY A 111 -15.03 -0.38 2.06
N LEU A 112 -13.85 -0.95 2.31
CA LEU A 112 -13.31 -2.08 1.54
C LEU A 112 -13.46 -3.38 2.35
N ASP A 113 -13.70 -4.49 1.66
CA ASP A 113 -13.59 -5.81 2.28
C ASP A 113 -12.13 -6.07 2.66
N ALA A 114 -11.93 -6.81 3.77
CA ALA A 114 -10.60 -7.25 4.20
C ALA A 114 -9.90 -8.01 3.07
N ARG A 115 -8.59 -7.80 2.95
CA ARG A 115 -7.74 -8.42 1.93
C ARG A 115 -6.47 -8.92 2.58
N ARG A 116 -6.22 -10.21 2.45
CA ARG A 116 -4.94 -10.82 2.82
C ARG A 116 -3.97 -10.65 1.66
N TYR A 117 -2.93 -9.84 1.85
CA TYR A 117 -1.85 -9.71 0.89
C TYR A 117 -0.84 -10.84 1.09
N VAL A 118 -0.60 -11.61 0.01
CA VAL A 118 0.36 -12.71 0.02
C VAL A 118 1.76 -12.17 -0.30
N ASP A 119 2.79 -12.76 0.28
CA ASP A 119 4.18 -12.55 -0.11
C ASP A 119 4.34 -12.73 -1.65
N SER A 120 4.93 -11.74 -2.30
CA SER A 120 5.16 -11.77 -3.75
C SER A 120 6.25 -12.76 -4.14
N GLY A 121 7.13 -13.09 -3.20
CA GLY A 121 8.32 -13.89 -3.41
C GLY A 121 9.31 -13.22 -4.35
N MET A 122 10.47 -13.85 -4.48
CA MET A 122 11.54 -13.38 -5.36
C MET A 122 12.31 -14.52 -6.02
N GLU A 123 13.03 -14.16 -7.07
CA GLU A 123 14.15 -14.91 -7.61
C GLU A 123 15.35 -13.97 -7.77
N TRP A 124 16.56 -14.51 -7.72
CA TRP A 124 17.78 -13.72 -7.94
C TRP A 124 17.93 -13.39 -9.43
N GLY A 125 18.03 -12.10 -9.75
CA GLY A 125 18.36 -11.65 -11.10
C GLY A 125 19.82 -11.93 -11.47
N ASP A 126 20.12 -11.89 -12.77
CA ASP A 126 21.49 -12.08 -13.31
C ASP A 126 22.50 -11.05 -12.78
N ASP A 127 22.03 -9.88 -12.34
CA ASP A 127 22.80 -8.80 -11.74
C ASP A 127 22.94 -8.90 -10.21
N GLY A 128 22.42 -9.98 -9.62
CA GLY A 128 22.41 -10.20 -8.17
C GLY A 128 21.35 -9.39 -7.43
N VAL A 129 20.46 -8.69 -8.13
CA VAL A 129 19.34 -7.95 -7.53
C VAL A 129 18.10 -8.85 -7.55
N PRO A 130 17.35 -8.96 -6.43
CA PRO A 130 16.15 -9.77 -6.40
C PRO A 130 15.04 -9.14 -7.27
N VAL A 131 14.38 -9.99 -8.04
CA VAL A 131 13.23 -9.65 -8.90
C VAL A 131 12.02 -10.46 -8.49
N ALA A 132 10.83 -9.92 -8.77
CA ALA A 132 9.59 -10.60 -8.40
C ALA A 132 9.36 -11.84 -9.25
N LEU A 133 8.81 -12.88 -8.63
CA LEU A 133 8.42 -14.11 -9.33
C LEU A 133 7.48 -13.81 -10.51
N ARG A 134 7.64 -14.56 -11.60
CA ARG A 134 6.78 -14.45 -12.79
C ARG A 134 6.20 -15.83 -13.18
N PRO A 135 4.88 -15.94 -13.42
CA PRO A 135 3.86 -14.89 -13.23
C PRO A 135 3.65 -14.55 -11.75
N LEU A 136 3.21 -13.32 -11.46
CA LEU A 136 2.84 -12.92 -10.10
C LEU A 136 1.56 -13.64 -9.66
N ASP A 137 1.50 -13.99 -8.38
CA ASP A 137 0.27 -14.41 -7.73
C ASP A 137 -0.72 -13.24 -7.68
N PRO A 138 -1.97 -13.36 -8.16
CA PRO A 138 -2.96 -12.27 -8.12
C PRO A 138 -3.24 -11.73 -6.72
N ASP A 139 -3.05 -12.55 -5.68
CA ASP A 139 -3.26 -12.17 -4.29
C ASP A 139 -1.98 -11.60 -3.64
N SER A 140 -0.85 -11.57 -4.36
CA SER A 140 0.39 -10.99 -3.86
C SER A 140 0.33 -9.47 -3.68
N LEU A 141 1.16 -8.95 -2.78
CA LEU A 141 1.31 -7.52 -2.55
C LEU A 141 1.70 -6.77 -3.84
N CYS A 142 2.67 -7.28 -4.61
CA CYS A 142 3.09 -6.64 -5.87
C CYS A 142 2.08 -6.78 -7.01
N ALA A 143 1.09 -7.68 -6.92
CA ALA A 143 -0.03 -7.75 -7.86
C ALA A 143 -1.24 -6.90 -7.44
N GLY A 144 -1.26 -6.40 -6.20
CA GLY A 144 -2.34 -5.59 -5.69
C GLY A 144 -2.38 -4.16 -6.26
N ASP A 145 -3.43 -3.44 -5.89
CA ASP A 145 -3.60 -2.03 -6.25
C ASP A 145 -2.85 -1.18 -5.22
N GLU A 146 -1.77 -0.55 -5.67
CA GLU A 146 -0.89 0.29 -4.85
C GLU A 146 -1.66 1.37 -4.10
N ALA A 147 -2.68 1.95 -4.72
CA ALA A 147 -3.44 3.02 -4.13
C ALA A 147 -4.38 2.51 -3.04
N ASP A 148 -4.86 1.28 -3.13
CA ASP A 148 -5.64 0.66 -2.06
C ASP A 148 -4.72 0.24 -0.89
N GLU A 149 -3.54 -0.32 -1.18
CA GLU A 149 -2.52 -0.66 -0.15
C GLU A 149 -2.00 0.58 0.59
N ALA A 150 -1.70 1.67 -0.12
CA ALA A 150 -1.27 2.92 0.51
C ALA A 150 -2.37 3.55 1.37
N ARG A 151 -3.64 3.35 1.01
CA ARG A 151 -4.78 3.76 1.86
C ARG A 151 -4.90 2.89 3.09
N ASP A 152 -4.58 1.60 3.01
CA ASP A 152 -4.57 0.72 4.18
C ASP A 152 -3.52 1.17 5.20
N VAL A 153 -2.31 1.53 4.75
CA VAL A 153 -1.29 2.14 5.63
C VAL A 153 -1.80 3.46 6.23
N LEU A 154 -2.43 4.31 5.41
CA LEU A 154 -3.02 5.57 5.88
C LEU A 154 -4.14 5.34 6.92
N ALA A 155 -4.90 4.25 6.81
CA ALA A 155 -5.92 3.88 7.78
C ALA A 155 -5.29 3.62 9.15
N VAL A 156 -4.17 2.88 9.20
CA VAL A 156 -3.43 2.61 10.44
C VAL A 156 -2.85 3.90 11.02
N ILE A 157 -2.20 4.72 10.20
CA ILE A 157 -1.67 6.03 10.60
C ILE A 157 -2.76 6.89 11.26
N ALA A 158 -3.95 6.94 10.66
CA ALA A 158 -5.07 7.73 11.16
C ALA A 158 -5.76 7.11 12.39
N ASP A 159 -5.77 5.79 12.53
CA ASP A 159 -6.38 5.08 13.65
C ASP A 159 -5.62 5.33 14.96
N VAL A 160 -4.29 5.41 14.88
CA VAL A 160 -3.42 5.57 16.04
C VAL A 160 -2.88 6.99 16.22
N ASP A 161 -3.34 7.95 15.41
CA ASP A 161 -2.85 9.33 15.38
C ASP A 161 -1.31 9.40 15.26
N ALA A 162 -0.74 8.59 14.35
CA ALA A 162 0.71 8.45 14.22
C ALA A 162 1.39 9.79 13.89
N THR A 163 2.57 10.00 14.47
CA THR A 163 3.36 11.23 14.31
C THR A 163 4.55 11.05 13.39
N SER A 164 4.94 9.81 13.11
CA SER A 164 6.02 9.46 12.20
C SER A 164 5.91 8.02 11.70
N VAL A 165 6.46 7.77 10.52
CA VAL A 165 6.56 6.44 9.91
C VAL A 165 8.03 6.04 9.78
N VAL A 166 8.34 4.77 9.99
CA VAL A 166 9.63 4.15 9.65
C VAL A 166 9.40 3.07 8.61
N THR A 167 10.18 3.06 7.53
CA THR A 167 10.08 2.04 6.47
C THR A 167 11.40 1.95 5.67
N TYR A 168 11.44 1.14 4.62
CA TYR A 168 12.62 0.94 3.77
C TYR A 168 13.00 2.19 2.96
N ASP A 169 14.24 2.23 2.48
CA ASP A 169 14.69 3.21 1.49
C ASP A 169 14.11 2.94 0.08
N ASP A 170 14.45 3.82 -0.87
CA ASP A 170 13.99 3.76 -2.26
C ASP A 170 14.36 2.45 -2.99
N HIS A 171 15.33 1.70 -2.46
CA HIS A 171 15.76 0.40 -2.99
C HIS A 171 15.09 -0.77 -2.25
N GLY A 172 14.36 -0.53 -1.16
CA GLY A 172 13.78 -1.60 -0.36
C GLY A 172 14.84 -2.37 0.45
N GLY A 173 15.93 -1.71 0.88
CA GLY A 173 17.07 -2.41 1.48
C GLY A 173 17.84 -3.21 0.43
N TYR A 174 17.78 -4.55 0.46
CA TYR A 174 18.54 -5.39 -0.49
C TYR A 174 17.89 -5.55 -1.87
N GLY A 175 16.75 -4.89 -2.12
CA GLY A 175 16.09 -4.89 -3.43
C GLY A 175 14.79 -5.69 -3.53
N HIS A 176 14.35 -6.34 -2.44
CA HIS A 176 13.18 -7.23 -2.49
C HIS A 176 11.95 -6.52 -3.06
N PRO A 177 11.18 -7.15 -3.97
CA PRO A 177 9.97 -6.55 -4.55
C PRO A 177 9.00 -5.98 -3.52
N ASP A 178 8.69 -6.74 -2.48
CA ASP A 178 7.77 -6.29 -1.42
C ASP A 178 8.33 -5.18 -0.54
N HIS A 179 9.66 -5.10 -0.37
CA HIS A 179 10.26 -4.00 0.38
C HIS A 179 10.16 -2.70 -0.42
N LYS A 180 10.43 -2.76 -1.73
CA LYS A 180 10.23 -1.62 -2.64
C LYS A 180 8.76 -1.19 -2.67
N ARG A 181 7.84 -2.15 -2.72
CA ARG A 181 6.40 -1.87 -2.66
C ARG A 181 6.01 -1.22 -1.34
N THR A 182 6.51 -1.75 -0.22
CA THR A 182 6.27 -1.25 1.13
C THR A 182 6.79 0.19 1.29
N HIS A 183 7.99 0.48 0.79
CA HIS A 183 8.53 1.84 0.73
C HIS A 183 7.55 2.80 0.04
N VAL A 184 7.07 2.43 -1.16
CA VAL A 184 6.18 3.30 -1.95
C VAL A 184 4.87 3.57 -1.22
N ILE A 185 4.20 2.54 -0.71
CA ILE A 185 2.90 2.71 -0.05
C ILE A 185 3.02 3.45 1.29
N ALA A 186 4.08 3.22 2.06
CA ALA A 186 4.27 3.82 3.37
C ALA A 186 4.73 5.29 3.28
N THR A 187 5.66 5.61 2.38
CA THR A 187 6.06 7.01 2.15
C THR A 187 4.92 7.84 1.58
N TRP A 188 4.13 7.28 0.66
CA TRP A 188 2.93 7.95 0.17
C TRP A 188 1.93 8.24 1.30
N ALA A 189 1.66 7.27 2.17
CA ALA A 189 0.72 7.41 3.27
C ALA A 189 1.20 8.46 4.29
N ALA A 190 2.50 8.47 4.62
CA ALA A 190 3.10 9.48 5.49
C ALA A 190 2.97 10.90 4.89
N GLU A 191 3.23 11.06 3.59
CA GLU A 191 3.06 12.35 2.92
C GLU A 191 1.60 12.81 2.86
N GLU A 192 0.63 11.90 2.65
CA GLU A 192 -0.79 12.24 2.66
C GLU A 192 -1.27 12.63 4.06
N ALA A 193 -0.74 11.99 5.11
CA ALA A 193 -0.98 12.35 6.51
C ALA A 193 -0.23 13.62 6.95
N GLY A 194 0.79 14.05 6.19
CA GLY A 194 1.61 15.22 6.52
C GLY A 194 2.58 14.99 7.68
N ILE A 195 3.03 13.75 7.88
CA ILE A 195 3.99 13.35 8.93
C ILE A 195 5.33 12.91 8.31
N PRO A 196 6.45 13.03 9.03
CA PRO A 196 7.74 12.56 8.53
C PRO A 196 7.79 11.03 8.37
N ALA A 197 8.44 10.58 7.29
CA ALA A 197 8.88 9.21 7.13
C ALA A 197 10.40 9.12 7.27
N TYR A 198 10.88 8.17 8.05
CA TYR A 198 12.29 7.84 8.24
C TYR A 198 12.59 6.54 7.50
N LEU A 199 13.63 6.56 6.68
CA LEU A 199 14.00 5.48 5.80
C LEU A 199 15.22 4.78 6.37
N ILE A 200 15.10 3.46 6.59
CA ILE A 200 16.18 2.60 7.06
C ILE A 200 17.33 2.68 6.05
N THR A 201 18.55 2.90 6.54
CA THR A 201 19.69 3.19 5.66
C THR A 201 20.96 2.49 6.11
N THR A 202 21.81 2.19 5.13
CA THR A 202 23.14 1.61 5.34
C THR A 202 24.19 2.58 4.83
N THR A 203 25.28 2.75 5.57
CA THR A 203 26.41 3.59 5.15
C THR A 203 27.66 2.78 4.84
N GLU A 204 28.64 3.40 4.18
CA GLU A 204 29.94 2.79 3.93
C GLU A 204 30.61 2.30 5.22
N SER A 205 30.58 3.11 6.29
CA SER A 205 31.15 2.73 7.57
C SER A 205 30.36 1.63 8.27
N SER A 206 29.03 1.66 8.23
CA SER A 206 28.22 0.60 8.86
C SER A 206 28.38 -0.74 8.14
N ALA A 207 28.40 -0.74 6.80
CA ALA A 207 28.60 -1.94 5.99
C ALA A 207 30.02 -2.51 6.17
N GLY A 208 31.05 -1.65 6.15
CA GLY A 208 32.42 -2.07 6.41
C GLY A 208 32.60 -2.68 7.81
N ARG A 209 32.01 -2.04 8.83
CA ARG A 209 32.03 -2.57 10.20
C ARG A 209 31.30 -3.92 10.31
N ALA A 210 30.17 -4.08 9.63
CA ALA A 210 29.44 -5.35 9.62
C ALA A 210 30.30 -6.48 9.02
N HIS A 211 30.97 -6.21 7.91
CA HIS A 211 31.92 -7.14 7.30
C HIS A 211 33.04 -7.54 8.28
N GLU A 212 33.71 -6.56 8.90
CA GLU A 212 34.81 -6.79 9.83
C GLU A 212 34.40 -7.65 11.04
N LEU A 213 33.24 -7.35 11.65
CA LEU A 213 32.73 -8.08 12.82
C LEU A 213 32.43 -9.54 12.49
N VAL A 214 31.75 -9.80 11.37
CA VAL A 214 31.42 -11.16 10.93
C VAL A 214 32.68 -11.94 10.55
N ALA A 215 33.58 -11.31 9.79
CA ALA A 215 34.86 -11.91 9.41
C ALA A 215 35.73 -12.27 10.62
N ALA A 216 35.75 -11.43 11.66
CA ALA A 216 36.54 -11.67 12.87
C ALA A 216 36.05 -12.87 13.69
N ARG A 217 34.73 -13.13 13.72
CA ARG A 217 34.15 -14.28 14.43
C ARG A 217 34.33 -15.58 13.65
N GLY A 218 34.26 -15.52 12.31
CA GLY A 218 34.49 -16.66 11.42
C GLY A 218 33.43 -17.76 11.49
N ARG A 219 32.27 -17.50 12.11
CA ARG A 219 31.14 -18.45 12.20
C ARG A 219 30.37 -18.58 10.89
N PHE A 220 30.23 -17.47 10.17
CA PHE A 220 29.54 -17.33 8.89
C PHE A 220 30.46 -16.62 7.90
N PRO A 221 30.27 -16.78 6.58
CA PRO A 221 30.87 -15.90 5.59
C PRO A 221 30.47 -14.44 5.86
N ALA A 222 31.43 -13.52 5.76
CA ALA A 222 31.19 -12.10 5.94
C ALA A 222 30.39 -11.52 4.77
N PRO A 223 29.50 -10.54 5.02
CA PRO A 223 28.71 -9.90 3.99
C PRO A 223 29.59 -9.03 3.09
N ASP A 224 29.23 -8.91 1.82
CA ASP A 224 29.83 -7.91 0.94
C ASP A 224 29.46 -6.51 1.47
N PRO A 225 30.43 -5.60 1.72
CA PRO A 225 30.14 -4.22 2.11
C PRO A 225 29.37 -3.40 1.05
N ARG A 226 29.30 -3.87 -0.20
CA ARG A 226 28.56 -3.23 -1.30
C ARG A 226 27.76 -4.26 -2.10
N PRO A 227 26.78 -4.92 -1.47
CA PRO A 227 26.03 -5.99 -2.13
C PRO A 227 25.15 -5.41 -3.24
N ALA A 228 24.91 -6.20 -4.29
CA ALA A 228 24.00 -5.82 -5.36
C ALA A 228 22.60 -5.53 -4.80
N GLY A 229 21.94 -4.50 -5.34
CA GLY A 229 20.58 -4.11 -4.95
C GLY A 229 20.49 -3.17 -3.76
N MET A 230 21.49 -3.17 -2.86
CA MET A 230 21.50 -2.31 -1.67
C MET A 230 22.03 -0.91 -1.94
N LEU A 231 21.35 0.09 -1.37
CA LEU A 231 21.84 1.46 -1.32
C LEU A 231 22.82 1.63 -0.15
N VAL A 232 24.11 1.76 -0.46
CA VAL A 232 25.16 2.07 0.51
C VAL A 232 25.55 3.53 0.36
N LEU A 233 25.24 4.34 1.37
CA LEU A 233 25.41 5.79 1.33
C LEU A 233 26.69 6.26 2.04
N PRO A 234 27.20 7.47 1.72
CA PRO A 234 28.16 8.14 2.58
C PRO A 234 27.58 8.38 3.99
N ASP A 235 28.44 8.43 5.01
CA ASP A 235 27.99 8.59 6.41
C ASP A 235 27.25 9.91 6.67
N ASP A 236 27.52 10.97 5.90
CA ASP A 236 26.87 12.28 6.03
C ASP A 236 25.46 12.33 5.45
N ALA A 237 25.00 11.23 4.82
CA ALA A 237 23.62 11.08 4.36
C ALA A 237 22.65 10.64 5.48
N VAL A 238 23.16 10.25 6.66
CA VAL A 238 22.35 9.85 7.81
C VAL A 238 21.77 11.08 8.50
N ASP A 239 20.46 11.10 8.69
CA ASP A 239 19.77 12.17 9.42
C ASP A 239 19.57 11.82 10.90
N VAL A 240 19.40 10.53 11.22
CA VAL A 240 19.20 10.02 12.58
C VAL A 240 19.96 8.71 12.77
N ALA A 241 20.76 8.63 13.83
CA ALA A 241 21.36 7.39 14.30
C ALA A 241 20.82 7.09 15.70
N VAL A 242 20.31 5.88 15.91
CA VAL A 242 19.75 5.44 17.19
C VAL A 242 20.70 4.42 17.80
N ASP A 243 21.31 4.78 18.94
CA ASP A 243 22.03 3.82 19.78
C ASP A 243 21.01 2.96 20.54
N VAL A 244 21.05 1.67 20.26
CA VAL A 244 20.14 0.64 20.78
C VAL A 244 20.89 -0.38 21.66
N ALA A 245 22.10 -0.05 22.14
CA ALA A 245 22.90 -0.94 22.99
C ALA A 245 22.14 -1.48 24.20
N GLU A 246 21.33 -0.62 24.85
CA GLU A 246 20.49 -1.00 25.99
C GLU A 246 19.30 -1.90 25.63
N ALA A 247 18.96 -1.98 24.34
CA ALA A 247 17.84 -2.77 23.81
C ALA A 247 18.29 -4.03 23.05
N LEU A 248 19.61 -4.30 22.97
CA LEU A 248 20.18 -5.43 22.22
C LEU A 248 19.63 -6.78 22.69
N ASP A 249 19.41 -6.97 23.98
CA ASP A 249 18.86 -8.22 24.51
C ASP A 249 17.43 -8.49 23.99
N ALA A 250 16.61 -7.44 23.91
CA ALA A 250 15.25 -7.54 23.37
C ALA A 250 15.30 -7.82 21.86
N LYS A 251 16.12 -7.05 21.12
CA LYS A 251 16.36 -7.26 19.69
C LYS A 251 16.83 -8.68 19.38
N THR A 252 17.80 -9.19 20.13
CA THR A 252 18.35 -10.54 19.95
C THR A 252 17.29 -11.63 20.17
N ARG A 253 16.45 -11.50 21.22
CA ARG A 253 15.35 -12.44 21.46
C ARG A 253 14.29 -12.38 20.36
N ALA A 254 13.99 -11.18 19.86
CA ALA A 254 13.02 -11.01 18.77
C ALA A 254 13.52 -11.65 17.48
N ILE A 255 14.77 -11.39 17.09
CA ILE A 255 15.44 -12.07 15.95
C ILE A 255 15.42 -13.59 16.14
N ALA A 256 15.72 -14.08 17.35
CA ALA A 256 15.73 -15.51 17.64
C ALA A 256 14.33 -16.18 17.64
N SER A 257 13.25 -15.38 17.67
CA SER A 257 11.87 -15.89 17.60
C SER A 257 11.49 -16.31 16.19
N HIS A 258 12.14 -15.74 15.17
CA HIS A 258 11.98 -16.07 13.75
C HIS A 258 12.82 -17.28 13.34
N ARG A 259 12.59 -18.42 14.01
CA ARG A 259 13.38 -19.67 13.86
C ARG A 259 13.37 -20.23 12.45
N THR A 260 12.28 -20.06 11.70
CA THR A 260 12.21 -20.49 10.31
C THR A 260 13.13 -19.67 9.41
N GLN A 261 13.39 -18.40 9.75
CA GLN A 261 14.08 -17.44 8.88
C GLN A 261 15.52 -17.15 9.32
N VAL A 262 15.85 -17.34 10.60
CA VAL A 262 17.12 -16.87 11.18
C VAL A 262 17.81 -17.93 12.04
N VAL A 263 19.15 -17.99 11.91
CA VAL A 263 20.04 -18.69 12.86
C VAL A 263 20.86 -17.67 13.63
N VAL A 264 20.62 -17.56 14.94
CA VAL A 264 21.38 -16.67 15.85
C VAL A 264 22.59 -17.40 16.44
N ASP A 265 23.76 -16.76 16.43
CA ASP A 265 24.99 -17.20 17.09
C ASP A 265 25.64 -16.03 17.85
N GLY A 266 25.30 -15.89 19.13
CA GLY A 266 25.83 -14.81 19.97
C GLY A 266 25.37 -13.43 19.49
N ASP A 267 26.30 -12.62 19.02
CA ASP A 267 26.09 -11.25 18.53
C ASP A 267 25.93 -11.17 17.00
N GLN A 268 25.73 -12.31 16.35
CA GLN A 268 25.55 -12.42 14.91
C GLN A 268 24.38 -13.34 14.58
N PHE A 269 23.85 -13.22 13.38
CA PHE A 269 22.87 -14.14 12.84
C PHE A 269 23.11 -14.36 11.34
N ALA A 270 22.44 -15.34 10.76
CA ALA A 270 22.42 -15.56 9.32
C ALA A 270 21.03 -16.01 8.87
N LEU A 271 20.65 -15.62 7.66
CA LEU A 271 19.41 -16.06 6.99
C LEU A 271 19.66 -17.34 6.16
N SER A 272 18.71 -17.72 5.30
CA SER A 272 18.78 -18.95 4.48
C SER A 272 19.98 -18.98 3.53
N HIS A 273 20.48 -17.83 3.08
CA HIS A 273 21.69 -17.71 2.26
C HIS A 273 22.99 -17.94 3.04
N GLY A 274 22.93 -18.06 4.37
CA GLY A 274 24.05 -18.43 5.24
C GLY A 274 25.14 -17.36 5.42
N ILE A 275 24.94 -16.15 4.88
CA ILE A 275 25.84 -15.01 5.09
C ILE A 275 25.52 -14.39 6.45
N GLY A 276 26.56 -14.08 7.22
CA GLY A 276 26.40 -13.55 8.56
C GLY A 276 26.12 -12.04 8.56
N GLU A 277 25.39 -11.60 9.56
CA GLU A 277 25.16 -10.19 9.88
C GLU A 277 25.34 -9.96 11.38
N PRO A 278 25.89 -8.82 11.81
CA PRO A 278 25.94 -8.48 13.22
C PRO A 278 24.55 -8.07 13.73
N ILE A 279 24.25 -8.40 14.98
CA ILE A 279 23.15 -7.78 15.71
C ILE A 279 23.61 -6.37 16.12
N ALA A 280 23.39 -5.41 15.22
CA ALA A 280 23.96 -4.07 15.33
C ALA A 280 23.36 -3.27 16.51
N ALA A 281 24.24 -2.57 17.23
CA ALA A 281 23.89 -1.67 18.34
C ALA A 281 23.49 -0.25 17.88
N VAL A 282 23.60 0.04 16.59
CA VAL A 282 23.21 1.32 16.01
C VAL A 282 22.34 1.07 14.79
N GLU A 283 21.17 1.69 14.76
CA GLU A 283 20.23 1.67 13.63
C GLU A 283 20.19 3.07 13.00
N LEU A 284 20.28 3.12 11.67
CA LEU A 284 20.50 4.36 10.92
C LEU A 284 19.31 4.69 10.04
N PHE A 285 18.92 5.95 10.04
CA PHE A 285 17.77 6.44 9.28
C PHE A 285 18.10 7.74 8.56
N ARG A 286 17.53 7.89 7.37
CA ARG A 286 17.47 9.16 6.64
C ARG A 286 16.04 9.67 6.56
N LEU A 287 15.84 10.96 6.57
CA LEU A 287 14.51 11.55 6.39
C LEU A 287 14.09 11.42 4.92
N HIS A 288 12.88 10.94 4.69
CA HIS A 288 12.26 10.94 3.36
C HIS A 288 12.09 12.37 2.85
N ARG A 289 12.61 12.64 1.66
CA ARG A 289 12.52 13.94 0.98
C ARG A 289 11.84 13.69 -0.37
N PRO A 290 10.57 14.09 -0.55
CA PRO A 290 9.84 13.83 -1.78
C PRO A 290 10.58 14.42 -2.99
N VAL A 291 10.67 13.69 -4.10
CA VAL A 291 11.25 14.21 -5.35
C VAL A 291 10.43 15.41 -5.82
N GLY A 292 11.06 16.60 -5.86
CA GLY A 292 10.40 17.86 -6.19
C GLY A 292 9.97 18.71 -4.98
N ALA A 293 10.28 18.29 -3.75
CA ALA A 293 10.24 19.19 -2.61
C ALA A 293 11.28 20.30 -2.83
N ALA A 294 10.81 21.50 -3.19
CA ALA A 294 11.65 22.69 -3.12
C ALA A 294 12.26 22.78 -1.71
N PRO A 295 13.52 23.26 -1.58
CA PRO A 295 14.13 23.49 -0.26
C PRO A 295 13.15 24.23 0.64
N ASP A 296 13.03 23.78 1.89
CA ASP A 296 12.06 24.31 2.85
C ASP A 296 12.27 25.81 3.02
N ASP A 297 11.46 26.61 2.31
CA ASP A 297 11.48 28.06 2.34
C ASP A 297 10.63 28.62 3.50
N GLY A 298 10.15 27.73 4.38
CA GLY A 298 9.30 28.08 5.50
C GLY A 298 7.88 28.51 5.11
N THR A 299 7.49 28.35 3.84
CA THR A 299 6.11 28.60 3.41
C THR A 299 5.22 27.41 3.79
N PRO A 300 4.09 27.64 4.50
CA PRO A 300 3.14 26.57 4.78
C PRO A 300 2.60 26.01 3.46
N ARG A 301 2.99 24.79 3.11
CA ARG A 301 2.37 24.08 2.01
C ARG A 301 0.93 23.75 2.42
N PRO A 302 -0.08 24.07 1.59
CA PRO A 302 -1.44 23.69 1.91
C PRO A 302 -1.51 22.15 1.95
N PRO A 303 -2.24 21.56 2.92
CA PRO A 303 -2.45 20.12 2.95
C PRO A 303 -3.03 19.68 1.61
N ARG A 304 -2.63 18.50 1.10
CA ARG A 304 -3.06 17.96 -0.21
C ARG A 304 -4.58 17.88 -0.39
N GLY A 305 -5.36 17.98 0.70
CA GLY A 305 -6.80 18.27 0.68
C GLY A 305 -7.19 19.52 -0.12
N ALA A 306 -6.38 20.59 -0.12
CA ALA A 306 -6.61 21.78 -0.93
C ALA A 306 -6.46 21.48 -2.45
N GLN A 307 -5.57 20.57 -2.82
CA GLN A 307 -5.39 20.12 -4.20
C GLN A 307 -6.56 19.21 -4.63
N ARG A 308 -7.11 18.39 -3.73
CA ARG A 308 -8.37 17.66 -3.97
C ARG A 308 -9.54 18.61 -4.20
N VAL A 309 -9.67 19.67 -3.39
CA VAL A 309 -10.71 20.70 -3.59
C VAL A 309 -10.50 21.43 -4.92
N GLY A 310 -9.26 21.84 -5.24
CA GLY A 310 -8.96 22.51 -6.50
C GLY A 310 -9.28 21.67 -7.73
N THR A 311 -8.92 20.38 -7.71
CA THR A 311 -9.23 19.45 -8.81
C THR A 311 -10.71 19.11 -8.90
N ALA A 312 -11.43 19.02 -7.78
CA ALA A 312 -12.88 18.84 -7.77
C ALA A 312 -13.62 20.06 -8.37
N VAL A 313 -13.18 21.29 -8.01
CA VAL A 313 -13.70 22.53 -8.60
C VAL A 313 -13.42 22.60 -10.10
N ALA A 314 -12.20 22.25 -10.52
CA ALA A 314 -11.85 22.18 -11.94
C ALA A 314 -12.71 21.14 -12.70
N SER A 315 -12.98 20.00 -12.09
CA SER A 315 -13.85 18.95 -12.65
C SER A 315 -15.29 19.45 -12.81
N LEU A 316 -15.83 20.15 -11.81
CA LEU A 316 -17.14 20.79 -11.89
C LEU A 316 -17.20 21.83 -13.02
N ALA A 317 -16.17 22.67 -13.15
CA ALA A 317 -16.08 23.69 -14.20
C ALA A 317 -16.00 23.06 -15.60
N LEU A 318 -15.21 22.00 -15.77
CA LEU A 318 -15.17 21.22 -17.02
C LEU A 318 -16.54 20.61 -17.33
N GLY A 319 -17.23 20.10 -16.31
CA GLY A 319 -18.59 19.56 -16.45
C GLY A 319 -19.59 20.60 -16.94
N LEU A 320 -19.56 21.81 -16.37
CA LEU A 320 -20.38 22.94 -16.82
C LEU A 320 -20.10 23.28 -18.29
N LEU A 321 -18.82 23.31 -18.69
CA LEU A 321 -18.42 23.57 -20.07
C LEU A 321 -18.95 22.50 -21.05
N VAL A 322 -18.72 21.23 -20.72
CA VAL A 322 -19.19 20.09 -21.54
C VAL A 322 -20.72 20.09 -21.64
N GLY A 323 -21.42 20.34 -20.53
CA GLY A 323 -22.88 20.46 -20.52
C GLY A 323 -23.40 21.62 -21.37
N ALA A 324 -22.73 22.78 -21.34
CA ALA A 324 -23.09 23.93 -22.16
C ALA A 324 -22.86 23.68 -23.66
N VAL A 325 -21.69 23.16 -24.04
CA VAL A 325 -21.34 22.83 -25.44
C VAL A 325 -22.28 21.74 -25.97
N GLY A 326 -22.50 20.67 -25.19
CA GLY A 326 -23.44 19.61 -25.55
C GLY A 326 -24.86 20.15 -25.73
N THR A 327 -25.32 21.05 -24.87
CA THR A 327 -26.63 21.68 -25.01
C THR A 327 -26.73 22.56 -26.25
N ALA A 328 -25.67 23.25 -26.66
CA ALA A 328 -25.67 24.01 -27.91
C ALA A 328 -25.65 23.11 -29.16
N ALA A 329 -24.93 21.98 -29.09
CA ALA A 329 -24.64 21.13 -30.25
C ALA A 329 -25.59 19.94 -30.43
N HIS A 330 -26.37 19.53 -29.41
CA HIS A 330 -27.12 18.27 -29.43
C HIS A 330 -28.13 18.15 -30.59
N ARG A 331 -28.61 19.28 -31.12
CA ARG A 331 -29.56 19.33 -32.24
C ARG A 331 -28.92 19.24 -33.62
N ALA A 332 -27.59 19.19 -33.71
CA ALA A 332 -26.90 19.08 -35.00
C ALA A 332 -27.25 17.75 -35.68
N THR A 333 -27.76 17.83 -36.91
CA THR A 333 -28.10 16.66 -37.73
C THR A 333 -27.27 16.61 -39.00
N LEU A 334 -26.89 15.41 -39.43
CA LEU A 334 -26.25 15.18 -40.72
C LEU A 334 -27.24 14.48 -41.67
N PRO A 335 -27.63 15.08 -42.80
CA PRO A 335 -28.50 14.43 -43.77
C PRO A 335 -27.72 13.38 -44.56
N VAL A 336 -28.16 12.12 -44.49
CA VAL A 336 -27.57 11.00 -45.24
C VAL A 336 -28.71 10.16 -45.83
N GLY A 337 -28.78 10.06 -47.16
CA GLY A 337 -29.79 9.22 -47.84
C GLY A 337 -31.25 9.59 -47.52
N GLY A 338 -31.55 10.87 -47.25
CA GLY A 338 -32.89 11.34 -46.89
C GLY A 338 -33.25 11.19 -45.40
N ILE A 339 -32.35 10.65 -44.58
CA ILE A 339 -32.52 10.53 -43.12
C ILE A 339 -31.62 11.56 -42.44
N ALA A 340 -32.17 12.33 -41.49
CA ALA A 340 -31.41 13.26 -40.67
C ALA A 340 -30.84 12.53 -39.45
N LEU A 341 -29.56 12.21 -39.46
CA LEU A 341 -28.90 11.51 -38.36
C LEU A 341 -28.56 12.49 -37.21
N PRO A 342 -28.88 12.17 -35.95
CA PRO A 342 -28.68 13.07 -34.79
C PRO A 342 -27.23 13.06 -34.29
N VAL A 343 -26.28 13.44 -35.16
CA VAL A 343 -24.84 13.38 -34.88
C VAL A 343 -24.45 14.20 -33.66
N GLY A 344 -25.09 15.35 -33.41
CA GLY A 344 -24.81 16.20 -32.27
C GLY A 344 -25.10 15.52 -30.94
N LEU A 345 -26.25 14.86 -30.83
CA LEU A 345 -26.65 14.12 -29.63
C LEU A 345 -25.72 12.94 -29.35
N VAL A 346 -25.40 12.16 -30.40
CA VAL A 346 -24.51 10.99 -30.28
C VAL A 346 -23.12 11.40 -29.82
N LEU A 347 -22.53 12.43 -30.44
CA LEU A 347 -21.20 12.91 -30.09
C LEU A 347 -21.18 13.48 -28.67
N ALA A 348 -22.18 14.27 -28.27
CA ALA A 348 -22.24 14.85 -26.93
C ALA A 348 -22.31 13.78 -25.83
N LEU A 349 -23.14 12.74 -26.02
CA LEU A 349 -23.25 11.62 -25.07
C LEU A 349 -21.99 10.75 -25.05
N ALA A 350 -21.39 10.50 -26.21
CA ALA A 350 -20.14 9.75 -26.32
C ALA A 350 -18.98 10.48 -25.62
N THR A 351 -18.82 11.79 -25.84
CA THR A 351 -17.80 12.61 -25.16
C THR A 351 -18.00 12.59 -23.66
N LEU A 352 -19.25 12.74 -23.17
CA LEU A 352 -19.55 12.68 -21.75
C LEU A 352 -19.20 11.30 -21.16
N ALA A 353 -19.62 10.22 -21.82
CA ALA A 353 -19.33 8.86 -21.37
C ALA A 353 -17.81 8.59 -21.32
N CYS A 354 -17.08 8.96 -22.38
CA CYS A 354 -15.62 8.82 -22.43
C CYS A 354 -14.93 9.62 -21.33
N LEU A 355 -15.35 10.86 -21.06
CA LEU A 355 -14.76 11.69 -19.99
C LEU A 355 -15.06 11.11 -18.60
N LEU A 356 -16.30 10.67 -18.34
CA LEU A 356 -16.66 10.05 -17.07
C LEU A 356 -15.87 8.75 -16.82
N VAL A 357 -15.71 7.92 -17.87
CA VAL A 357 -14.90 6.70 -17.80
C VAL A 357 -13.42 7.04 -17.63
N ALA A 358 -12.87 7.98 -18.39
CA ALA A 358 -11.48 8.42 -18.26
C ALA A 358 -11.19 8.96 -16.85
N PHE A 359 -12.11 9.73 -16.27
CA PHE A 359 -11.98 10.21 -14.90
C PHE A 359 -12.02 9.04 -13.90
N ARG A 360 -12.87 8.03 -14.11
CA ARG A 360 -12.90 6.83 -13.26
C ARG A 360 -11.66 5.95 -13.38
N LEU A 361 -10.98 5.97 -14.52
CA LEU A 361 -9.76 5.19 -14.77
C LEU A 361 -8.49 5.92 -14.33
N LEU A 362 -8.44 7.24 -14.49
CA LEU A 362 -7.23 8.06 -14.23
C LEU A 362 -7.24 8.73 -12.85
N LEU A 363 -8.42 9.04 -12.31
CA LEU A 363 -8.58 9.67 -11.00
C LEU A 363 -9.28 8.66 -10.09
N VAL A 364 -8.56 8.17 -9.08
CA VAL A 364 -8.96 7.02 -8.28
C VAL A 364 -10.23 7.27 -7.43
N ASP A 365 -10.64 8.54 -7.28
CA ASP A 365 -11.78 8.97 -6.47
C ASP A 365 -13.07 9.18 -7.30
N ARG A 366 -14.22 8.75 -6.76
CA ARG A 366 -15.56 8.98 -7.35
C ARG A 366 -15.94 10.46 -7.32
N LEU A 367 -15.30 11.25 -6.45
CA LEU A 367 -15.57 12.68 -6.28
C LEU A 367 -15.43 13.46 -7.59
N HIS A 368 -14.37 13.25 -8.37
CA HIS A 368 -14.12 14.03 -9.60
C HIS A 368 -15.11 13.68 -10.72
N ALA A 369 -15.45 12.39 -10.87
CA ALA A 369 -16.49 11.96 -11.80
C ALA A 369 -17.87 12.48 -11.39
N LEU A 370 -18.17 12.53 -10.09
CA LEU A 370 -19.40 13.12 -9.56
C LEU A 370 -19.43 14.63 -9.80
N CYS A 371 -18.35 15.37 -9.51
CA CYS A 371 -18.26 16.80 -9.75
C CYS A 371 -18.40 17.14 -11.24
N LEU A 372 -17.74 16.40 -12.13
CA LEU A 372 -17.91 16.52 -13.59
C LEU A 372 -19.38 16.31 -13.98
N GLY A 373 -19.99 15.23 -13.49
CA GLY A 373 -21.38 14.89 -13.75
C GLY A 373 -22.38 15.94 -13.26
N LEU A 374 -22.21 16.41 -12.02
CA LEU A 374 -23.04 17.48 -11.44
C LEU A 374 -22.92 18.77 -12.24
N GLY A 375 -21.72 19.11 -12.73
CA GLY A 375 -21.52 20.27 -13.59
C GLY A 375 -22.30 20.17 -14.89
N VAL A 376 -22.28 19.00 -15.54
CA VAL A 376 -23.06 18.76 -16.78
C VAL A 376 -24.56 18.86 -16.51
N VAL A 377 -25.06 18.17 -15.48
CA VAL A 377 -26.48 18.19 -15.12
C VAL A 377 -26.94 19.62 -14.76
N ALA A 378 -26.13 20.37 -14.03
CA ALA A 378 -26.43 21.76 -13.69
C ALA A 378 -26.49 22.65 -14.93
N ALA A 379 -25.53 22.53 -15.86
CA ALA A 379 -25.56 23.29 -17.12
C ALA A 379 -26.79 22.96 -17.97
N VAL A 380 -27.13 21.67 -18.11
CA VAL A 380 -28.32 21.23 -18.84
C VAL A 380 -29.60 21.73 -18.19
N ALA A 381 -29.71 21.67 -16.86
CA ALA A 381 -30.87 22.16 -16.12
C ALA A 381 -31.05 23.67 -16.29
N VAL A 382 -29.98 24.46 -16.14
CA VAL A 382 -30.02 25.92 -16.26
C VAL A 382 -30.35 26.34 -17.69
N LEU A 383 -29.66 25.79 -18.69
CA LEU A 383 -29.87 26.13 -20.11
C LEU A 383 -31.16 25.53 -20.68
N GLY A 384 -31.74 24.52 -20.00
CA GLY A 384 -33.04 23.95 -20.30
C GLY A 384 -34.22 24.81 -19.84
N THR A 385 -33.99 25.77 -18.93
CA THR A 385 -35.04 26.72 -18.52
C THR A 385 -35.29 27.79 -19.58
N ARG A 386 -36.51 28.34 -19.62
CA ARG A 386 -36.86 29.43 -20.55
C ARG A 386 -36.11 30.70 -20.15
N GLY A 387 -35.28 31.22 -21.06
CA GLY A 387 -34.57 32.46 -20.85
C GLY A 387 -35.49 33.70 -20.86
N PRO A 388 -35.03 34.86 -20.35
CA PRO A 388 -35.80 36.11 -20.27
C PRO A 388 -36.30 36.63 -21.63
N SER A 389 -35.63 36.25 -22.71
CA SER A 389 -35.95 36.60 -24.11
C SER A 389 -36.99 35.67 -24.75
N GLY A 390 -37.46 34.63 -24.06
CA GLY A 390 -38.36 33.63 -24.62
C GLY A 390 -37.70 32.65 -25.61
N SER A 391 -36.39 32.77 -25.88
CA SER A 391 -35.65 31.83 -26.71
C SER A 391 -35.50 30.49 -25.99
N VAL A 392 -36.04 29.43 -26.60
CA VAL A 392 -36.00 28.08 -26.07
C VAL A 392 -34.83 27.33 -26.72
N LEU A 393 -33.69 27.23 -26.01
CA LEU A 393 -32.59 26.32 -26.41
C LEU A 393 -33.02 24.84 -26.31
N PHE A 394 -34.13 24.59 -25.63
CA PHE A 394 -34.65 23.27 -25.27
C PHE A 394 -36.09 23.04 -25.79
N PRO A 395 -36.28 22.82 -27.10
CA PRO A 395 -37.61 22.58 -27.64
C PRO A 395 -38.24 21.31 -27.03
N ALA A 396 -39.57 21.24 -27.05
CA ALA A 396 -40.30 20.06 -26.61
C ALA A 396 -40.24 18.94 -27.67
N ASP A 397 -39.03 18.50 -28.01
CA ASP A 397 -38.75 17.44 -28.98
C ASP A 397 -37.99 16.27 -28.34
N ALA A 398 -38.02 15.11 -29.00
CA ALA A 398 -37.46 13.87 -28.48
C ALA A 398 -35.94 13.94 -28.25
N MET A 399 -35.17 14.65 -29.11
CA MET A 399 -33.71 14.75 -28.95
C MET A 399 -33.36 15.58 -27.72
N SER A 400 -34.07 16.68 -27.51
CA SER A 400 -33.92 17.52 -26.33
C SER A 400 -34.27 16.76 -25.05
N GLN A 401 -35.36 15.98 -25.04
CA GLN A 401 -35.72 15.15 -23.88
C GLN A 401 -34.64 14.11 -23.54
N VAL A 402 -34.08 13.44 -24.55
CA VAL A 402 -32.98 12.48 -24.33
C VAL A 402 -31.75 13.18 -23.75
N TRP A 403 -31.37 14.35 -24.27
CA TRP A 403 -30.25 15.13 -23.73
C TRP A 403 -30.48 15.65 -22.30
N ALA A 404 -31.73 15.91 -21.90
CA ALA A 404 -32.05 16.31 -20.53
C ALA A 404 -31.81 15.20 -19.51
N THR A 405 -32.13 13.95 -19.87
CA THR A 405 -32.15 12.83 -18.92
C THR A 405 -30.91 11.94 -19.01
N ALA A 406 -30.37 11.72 -20.21
CA ALA A 406 -29.26 10.79 -20.43
C ALA A 406 -27.97 11.15 -19.67
N PRO A 407 -27.55 12.43 -19.52
CA PRO A 407 -26.39 12.78 -18.71
C PRO A 407 -26.51 12.34 -17.25
N ALA A 408 -27.67 12.55 -16.62
CA ALA A 408 -27.89 12.12 -15.24
C ALA A 408 -27.84 10.60 -15.09
N ILE A 409 -28.42 9.87 -16.06
CA ILE A 409 -28.37 8.39 -16.09
C ILE A 409 -26.93 7.91 -16.29
N LEU A 410 -26.16 8.50 -17.21
CA LEU A 410 -24.76 8.16 -17.46
C LEU A 410 -23.89 8.42 -16.22
N VAL A 411 -24.08 9.57 -15.58
CA VAL A 411 -23.37 9.91 -14.33
C VAL A 411 -23.71 8.89 -13.25
N ALA A 412 -24.99 8.59 -13.04
CA ALA A 412 -25.40 7.58 -12.08
C ALA A 412 -24.80 6.20 -12.41
N ALA A 413 -24.88 5.77 -13.66
CA ALA A 413 -24.34 4.49 -14.11
C ALA A 413 -22.82 4.40 -13.88
N VAL A 414 -22.05 5.45 -14.17
CA VAL A 414 -20.59 5.47 -14.04
C VAL A 414 -20.12 5.66 -12.59
N VAL A 415 -20.85 6.44 -11.78
CA VAL A 415 -20.56 6.64 -10.36
C VAL A 415 -20.91 5.40 -9.54
N VAL A 416 -22.02 4.73 -9.88
CA VAL A 416 -22.45 3.47 -9.26
C VAL A 416 -21.70 2.27 -9.85
N TRP A 417 -21.06 2.42 -11.02
CA TRP A 417 -20.32 1.35 -11.70
C TRP A 417 -19.37 0.64 -10.72
N PRO A 418 -19.62 -0.65 -10.42
CA PRO A 418 -18.74 -1.42 -9.56
C PRO A 418 -17.35 -1.46 -10.20
N ARG A 419 -16.28 -1.36 -9.41
CA ARG A 419 -14.95 -1.70 -9.94
C ARG A 419 -15.09 -3.10 -10.52
N LEU A 420 -14.82 -3.26 -11.82
CA LEU A 420 -14.76 -4.58 -12.43
C LEU A 420 -13.50 -5.24 -11.84
N SER A 421 -13.62 -5.79 -10.64
CA SER A 421 -12.78 -6.91 -10.24
C SER A 421 -12.94 -7.92 -11.36
N ALA A 422 -11.83 -8.35 -11.96
CA ALA A 422 -11.83 -9.45 -12.90
C ALA A 422 -12.27 -10.73 -12.15
N ARG A 423 -13.58 -10.90 -11.96
CA ARG A 423 -14.23 -12.13 -11.53
C ARG A 423 -14.85 -12.77 -12.77
N ALA A 424 -14.08 -13.65 -13.38
CA ALA A 424 -14.54 -14.78 -14.19
C ALA A 424 -13.29 -15.64 -14.43
N SER A 425 -13.13 -16.80 -13.81
CA SER A 425 -13.93 -17.98 -14.12
C SER A 425 -13.71 -19.04 -13.04
N GLY A 426 -14.80 -19.62 -12.52
CA GLY A 426 -14.67 -20.74 -11.58
C GLY A 426 -15.94 -21.12 -10.83
N ALA A 427 -17.11 -20.96 -11.44
CA ALA A 427 -18.35 -21.51 -10.89
C ALA A 427 -19.12 -22.21 -12.01
N ALA A 428 -18.75 -23.47 -12.26
CA ALA A 428 -19.62 -24.43 -12.93
C ALA A 428 -19.41 -25.83 -12.34
N ALA A 429 -20.43 -26.24 -11.58
CA ALA A 429 -20.85 -27.61 -11.29
C ALA A 429 -19.94 -28.53 -10.46
N ARG A 430 -20.21 -28.59 -9.15
CA ARG A 430 -20.27 -29.87 -8.43
C ARG A 430 -21.63 -30.53 -8.70
N PRO A 431 -21.68 -31.85 -8.94
CA PRO A 431 -22.83 -32.65 -8.56
C PRO A 431 -22.50 -33.43 -7.29
N ASP A 432 -23.26 -33.16 -6.23
CA ASP A 432 -23.46 -34.13 -5.16
C ASP A 432 -24.29 -35.30 -5.70
N ALA A 433 -23.82 -36.52 -5.46
CA ALA A 433 -24.67 -37.70 -5.37
C ALA A 433 -24.05 -38.66 -4.34
N ALA A 434 -24.67 -38.65 -3.15
CA ALA A 434 -24.59 -39.74 -2.21
C ALA A 434 -25.30 -40.99 -2.77
N ASP A 435 -25.06 -42.12 -2.10
CA ASP A 435 -25.70 -43.43 -2.20
C ASP A 435 -25.12 -44.46 -3.18
N ALA A 436 -24.15 -45.22 -2.67
CA ALA A 436 -24.19 -46.68 -2.76
C ALA A 436 -23.47 -47.30 -1.54
N ALA A 437 -24.21 -47.47 -0.45
CA ALA A 437 -23.86 -48.43 0.59
C ALA A 437 -24.08 -49.86 0.04
N GLY A 438 -23.10 -50.74 0.21
CA GLY A 438 -23.20 -52.12 -0.24
C GLY A 438 -22.03 -53.02 0.14
N SER A 439 -21.89 -53.31 1.44
CA SER A 439 -21.55 -54.64 1.99
C SER A 439 -20.38 -55.43 1.37
N ALA A 440 -19.27 -55.57 2.11
CA ALA A 440 -18.84 -56.87 2.67
C ALA A 440 -17.62 -56.70 3.60
N ALA A 441 -17.75 -57.17 4.84
CA ALA A 441 -16.67 -57.36 5.81
C ALA A 441 -16.16 -58.83 5.77
N PRO A 442 -15.32 -59.33 6.71
CA PRO A 442 -13.85 -59.33 6.64
C PRO A 442 -13.20 -60.72 6.87
N ALA A 443 -11.85 -60.73 6.99
CA ALA A 443 -10.96 -61.71 7.68
C ALA A 443 -10.28 -62.82 6.82
N PRO A 444 -9.25 -63.56 7.33
CA PRO A 444 -8.01 -63.12 8.00
C PRO A 444 -6.73 -63.93 7.61
N ALA A 445 -5.59 -63.51 8.19
CA ALA A 445 -4.40 -64.31 8.61
C ALA A 445 -3.40 -64.89 7.58
N GLY A 446 -2.11 -64.84 7.94
CA GLY A 446 -1.05 -65.70 7.40
C GLY A 446 0.29 -65.00 7.12
N THR A 447 1.13 -64.76 8.13
CA THR A 447 2.43 -65.47 8.35
C THR A 447 3.56 -65.19 7.36
N GLY A 448 4.66 -64.59 7.87
CA GLY A 448 5.97 -65.24 7.78
C GLY A 448 7.07 -64.60 6.93
N SER A 449 8.13 -64.17 7.64
CA SER A 449 9.54 -64.52 7.38
C SER A 449 10.42 -63.66 6.45
N ARG A 450 11.39 -62.99 7.13
CA ARG A 450 12.85 -62.91 6.90
C ARG A 450 13.43 -62.16 5.67
N ALA A 451 14.21 -61.13 6.03
CA ALA A 451 15.63 -60.93 5.73
C ALA A 451 16.13 -61.03 4.28
N ALA A 452 16.57 -59.89 3.75
CA ALA A 452 17.97 -59.62 3.39
C ALA A 452 18.19 -58.10 3.37
#